data_AF-A0A395JNN5-F1
#
_entry.id   AF-A0A395JNN5-F1
#
_cell.length_a   1.000
_cell.length_b   1.000
_cell.length_c   1.000
_cell.angle_alpha   90.00
_cell.angle_beta   90.00
_cell.angle_gamma   90.00
#
_symmetry.space_group_name_H-M   'P 1'
#
loop_
_entity.id
_entity.type
_entity.pdbx_description
1 polymer ?
#
loop_
_entity_poly.entity_id
_entity_poly.type
_entity_poly.pdbx_seq_one_letter_code
_entity_poly.pdbx_strand_id
1 'polypeptide(L)'
;MNDITKVNPQILNSIEAVQQASMTGTVISHSGAGKAYQSVAQSTAIAIQDATDTLRNFNTIGTTAAGVAVAQMIATSDTETFGKVMAQINTMLTDSATNFKTVGDNASNILESFPTGG
;
A
#
# COMPACT_ATOMS: atom_id res chain seq x y z
N MET A 1 37.05 38.72 37.56
CA MET A 1 36.02 38.44 36.54
C MET A 1 36.45 37.18 35.81
N ASN A 2 35.74 36.06 36.01
CA ASN A 2 36.01 34.87 35.19
C ASN A 2 35.66 35.22 33.75
N ASP A 3 36.62 34.99 32.86
CA ASP A 3 36.49 35.26 31.44
C ASP A 3 35.53 34.21 30.83
N ILE A 4 34.23 34.48 30.94
CA ILE A 4 33.12 33.68 30.41
C ILE A 4 33.16 33.53 28.87
N THR A 5 34.17 34.11 28.21
CA THR A 5 34.40 33.98 26.76
C THR A 5 35.27 32.77 26.38
N LYS A 6 35.98 32.14 27.33
CA LYS A 6 36.80 30.96 27.04
C LYS A 6 36.02 29.68 27.28
N VAL A 7 35.31 29.22 26.24
CA VAL A 7 34.64 27.93 26.23
C VAL A 7 35.67 26.80 26.42
N ASN A 8 35.33 25.78 27.23
CA ASN A 8 36.20 24.63 27.47
C ASN A 8 36.49 23.89 26.13
N PRO A 9 37.76 23.69 25.74
CA PRO A 9 38.12 23.04 24.49
C PRO A 9 37.53 21.63 24.29
N GLN A 10 37.32 20.88 25.37
CA GLN A 10 36.71 19.54 25.31
C GLN A 10 35.22 19.63 24.97
N ILE A 11 34.52 20.67 25.45
CA ILE A 11 33.12 20.94 25.11
C ILE A 11 33.03 21.36 23.64
N LEU A 12 33.93 22.24 23.18
CA LEU A 12 33.97 22.69 21.79
C LEU A 12 34.21 21.52 20.82
N ASN A 13 35.20 20.68 21.09
CA ASN A 13 35.50 19.50 20.28
C ASN A 13 34.33 18.50 20.24
N SER A 14 33.62 18.33 21.37
CA SER A 14 32.45 17.46 21.42
C SER A 14 31.29 17.99 20.58
N ILE A 15 31.06 19.32 20.58
CA ILE A 15 30.04 19.96 19.76
C ILE A 15 30.39 19.87 18.27
N GLU A 16 31.65 20.10 17.90
CA GLU A 16 32.11 19.95 16.50
C GLU A 16 31.99 18.50 16.01
N ALA A 17 32.32 17.52 16.86
CA ALA A 17 32.15 16.10 16.55
C ALA A 17 30.67 15.73 16.38
N VAL A 18 29.78 16.23 17.24
CA VAL A 18 28.32 16.03 17.12
C VAL A 18 27.77 16.74 15.89
N GLN A 19 28.26 17.94 15.57
CA GLN A 19 27.86 18.66 14.37
C GLN A 19 28.29 17.90 13.11
N GLN A 20 29.52 17.39 13.04
CA GLN A 20 29.95 16.54 11.94
C GLN A 20 29.19 15.21 11.88
N ALA A 21 28.96 14.54 13.01
CA ALA A 21 28.18 13.30 13.04
C ALA A 21 26.71 13.51 12.63
N SER A 22 26.14 14.69 12.90
CA SER A 22 24.76 15.03 12.52
C SER A 22 24.65 15.53 11.08
N MET A 23 25.71 16.12 10.53
CA MET A 23 25.79 16.63 9.16
C MET A 23 26.45 15.67 8.17
N THR A 24 27.00 14.56 8.64
CA THR A 24 27.55 13.50 7.78
C THR A 24 26.42 12.84 7.01
N GLY A 25 26.70 12.49 5.75
CA GLY A 25 25.72 11.92 4.83
C GLY A 25 24.99 10.68 5.38
N THR A 26 25.56 9.99 6.38
CA THR A 26 24.95 8.83 7.04
C THR A 26 23.64 9.17 7.76
N VAL A 27 23.56 10.20 8.61
CA VAL A 27 22.30 10.52 9.33
C VAL A 27 21.21 10.98 8.35
N ILE A 28 21.59 11.77 7.35
CA ILE A 28 20.68 12.24 6.30
C ILE A 28 20.21 11.07 5.42
N SER A 29 21.12 10.16 5.07
CA SER A 29 20.82 8.95 4.28
C SER A 29 19.90 7.99 5.03
N HIS A 30 20.20 7.67 6.28
CA HIS A 30 19.37 6.80 7.13
C HIS A 30 17.99 7.42 7.39
N SER A 31 17.94 8.73 7.69
CA SER A 31 16.67 9.44 7.86
C SER A 31 15.86 9.48 6.55
N GLY A 32 16.52 9.71 5.42
CA GLY A 32 15.92 9.70 4.09
C GLY A 32 15.38 8.33 3.70
N ALA A 33 16.16 7.27 3.94
CA ALA A 33 15.75 5.89 3.69
C ALA A 33 14.57 5.47 4.58
N GLY A 34 14.58 5.83 5.87
CA GLY A 34 13.46 5.60 6.77
C GLY A 34 12.17 6.30 6.33
N LYS A 35 12.26 7.56 5.89
CA LYS A 35 11.11 8.30 5.32
C LYS A 35 10.63 7.69 4.00
N ALA A 36 11.54 7.27 3.14
CA ALA A 36 11.20 6.61 1.88
C ALA A 36 10.50 5.28 2.13
N TYR A 37 10.99 4.46 3.08
CA TYR A 37 10.35 3.23 3.49
C TYR A 37 8.93 3.48 4.03
N GLN A 38 8.75 4.49 4.90
CA GLN A 38 7.43 4.88 5.39
C GLN A 38 6.49 5.30 4.25
N SER A 39 6.98 6.07 3.28
CA SER A 39 6.20 6.50 2.12
C SER A 39 5.80 5.30 1.25
N VAL A 40 6.72 4.37 0.99
CA VAL A 40 6.42 3.15 0.23
C VAL A 40 5.42 2.27 0.96
N ALA A 41 5.58 2.09 2.28
CA ALA A 41 4.65 1.33 3.08
C ALA A 41 3.24 1.95 3.07
N GLN A 42 3.15 3.29 3.15
CA GLN A 42 1.87 3.99 3.05
C GLN A 42 1.24 3.83 1.67
N SER A 43 1.98 4.05 0.58
CA SER A 43 1.47 3.88 -0.78
C SER A 43 1.01 2.44 -1.04
N THR A 44 1.75 1.46 -0.51
CA THR A 44 1.40 0.04 -0.59
C THR A 44 0.11 -0.26 0.18
N ALA A 45 -0.04 0.29 1.38
CA ALA A 45 -1.27 0.15 2.16
C ALA A 45 -2.49 0.76 1.44
N ILE A 46 -2.32 1.93 0.80
CA ILE A 46 -3.36 2.57 -0.02
C ILE A 46 -3.74 1.67 -1.21
N ALA A 47 -2.76 1.11 -1.93
CA ALA A 47 -3.04 0.20 -3.04
C ALA A 47 -3.84 -1.04 -2.62
N ILE A 48 -3.52 -1.62 -1.45
CA ILE A 48 -4.30 -2.75 -0.88
C ILE A 48 -5.73 -2.30 -0.52
N GLN A 49 -5.89 -1.10 0.05
CA GLN A 49 -7.21 -0.55 0.38
C GLN A 49 -8.06 -0.35 -0.88
N ASP A 50 -7.50 0.29 -1.92
CA ASP A 50 -8.18 0.50 -3.20
C ASP A 50 -8.59 -0.82 -3.86
N ALA A 51 -7.72 -1.84 -3.81
CA ALA A 51 -8.02 -3.17 -4.32
C ALA A 51 -9.12 -3.86 -3.50
N THR A 52 -9.12 -3.69 -2.18
CA THR A 52 -10.18 -4.19 -1.29
C THR A 52 -11.53 -3.55 -1.61
N ASP A 53 -11.53 -2.23 -1.81
CA ASP A 53 -12.73 -1.46 -2.14
C ASP A 53 -13.27 -1.85 -3.51
N THR A 54 -12.38 -2.03 -4.49
CA THR A 54 -12.72 -2.55 -5.82
C THR A 54 -13.38 -3.94 -5.72
N LEU A 55 -12.80 -4.85 -4.93
CA LEU A 55 -13.38 -6.18 -4.70
C LEU A 55 -14.77 -6.10 -4.06
N ARG A 56 -14.96 -5.23 -3.06
CA ARG A 56 -16.26 -5.03 -2.41
C ARG A 56 -17.31 -4.47 -3.39
N ASN A 57 -16.91 -3.53 -4.24
CA ASN A 57 -17.78 -2.93 -5.25
C ASN A 57 -18.22 -3.97 -6.28
N PHE A 58 -17.29 -4.76 -6.81
CA PHE A 58 -17.63 -5.83 -7.76
C PHE A 58 -18.51 -6.92 -7.13
N ASN A 59 -18.28 -7.29 -5.87
CA ASN A 59 -19.17 -8.23 -5.17
C ASN A 59 -20.60 -7.71 -5.04
N THR A 60 -20.76 -6.42 -4.74
CA THR A 60 -22.08 -5.77 -4.63
C THR A 60 -22.79 -5.75 -6.00
N ILE A 61 -22.08 -5.30 -7.03
CA ILE A 61 -22.60 -5.25 -8.40
C ILE A 61 -22.94 -6.66 -8.89
N GLY A 62 -22.03 -7.61 -8.74
CA GLY A 62 -22.19 -9.00 -9.19
C GLY A 62 -23.36 -9.70 -8.50
N THR A 63 -23.50 -9.56 -7.18
CA THR A 63 -24.64 -10.15 -6.45
C THR A 63 -25.97 -9.53 -6.88
N THR A 64 -26.01 -8.21 -7.10
CA THR A 64 -27.21 -7.52 -7.58
C THR A 64 -27.58 -7.97 -9.00
N ALA A 65 -26.59 -8.03 -9.89
CA ALA A 65 -26.79 -8.49 -11.26
C ALA A 65 -27.21 -9.96 -11.31
N ALA A 66 -26.65 -10.81 -10.46
CA ALA A 66 -27.01 -12.21 -10.35
C ALA A 66 -28.47 -12.38 -9.90
N GLY A 67 -28.90 -11.60 -8.89
CA GLY A 67 -30.29 -11.58 -8.46
C GLY A 67 -31.26 -11.21 -9.59
N VAL A 68 -30.92 -10.19 -10.39
CA VAL A 68 -31.73 -9.79 -11.55
C VAL A 68 -31.73 -10.87 -12.63
N ALA A 69 -30.58 -11.47 -12.94
CA ALA A 69 -30.47 -12.53 -13.94
C ALA A 69 -31.31 -13.76 -13.55
N VAL A 70 -31.28 -14.16 -12.27
CA VAL A 70 -32.11 -15.26 -11.75
C VAL A 70 -33.60 -14.91 -11.83
N ALA A 71 -33.98 -13.70 -11.43
CA ALA A 71 -35.37 -13.26 -11.53
C ALA A 71 -35.90 -13.32 -12.97
N GLN A 72 -35.10 -12.85 -13.93
CA GLN A 72 -35.48 -12.88 -15.35
C GLN A 72 -35.49 -14.29 -15.92
N MET A 73 -34.56 -15.15 -15.52
CA MET A 73 -34.55 -16.56 -15.88
C MET A 73 -35.86 -17.25 -15.46
N ILE A 74 -36.32 -16.99 -14.24
CA ILE A 74 -37.60 -17.55 -13.74
C ILE A 74 -38.79 -16.95 -14.50
N ALA A 75 -38.81 -15.63 -14.69
CA ALA A 75 -39.94 -14.93 -15.32
C ALA A 75 -40.14 -15.30 -16.79
N THR A 76 -39.05 -15.58 -17.51
CA THR A 76 -39.07 -15.83 -18.96
C THR A 76 -38.89 -17.29 -19.34
N SER A 77 -38.44 -18.14 -18.40
CA SER A 77 -37.95 -19.50 -18.66
C SER A 77 -36.75 -19.56 -19.63
N ASP A 78 -36.08 -18.43 -19.90
CA ASP A 78 -34.90 -18.36 -20.77
C ASP A 78 -33.61 -18.69 -19.98
N THR A 79 -33.38 -19.99 -19.78
CA THR A 79 -32.19 -20.46 -19.07
C THR A 79 -30.90 -20.27 -19.88
N GLU A 80 -30.97 -20.19 -21.20
CA GLU A 80 -29.79 -20.09 -22.05
C GLU A 80 -29.18 -18.68 -21.98
N THR A 81 -29.98 -17.65 -22.22
CA THR A 81 -29.50 -16.26 -22.22
C THR A 81 -29.03 -15.86 -20.82
N PHE A 82 -29.86 -16.07 -19.81
CA PHE A 82 -29.52 -15.66 -18.44
C PHE A 82 -28.47 -16.58 -17.80
N GLY A 83 -28.32 -17.82 -18.26
CA GLY A 83 -27.20 -18.69 -17.89
C GLY A 83 -25.85 -18.14 -18.37
N LYS A 84 -25.78 -17.62 -19.60
CA LYS A 84 -24.58 -16.96 -20.13
C LYS A 84 -24.24 -15.68 -19.35
N VAL A 85 -25.25 -14.89 -18.99
CA VAL A 85 -25.07 -13.69 -18.15
C VAL A 85 -24.50 -14.07 -16.77
N MET A 86 -25.06 -15.09 -16.12
CA MET A 86 -24.56 -15.60 -14.84
C MET A 86 -23.11 -16.08 -14.93
N ALA A 87 -22.72 -16.75 -16.01
CA ALA A 87 -21.33 -17.15 -16.24
C ALA A 87 -20.39 -15.94 -16.31
N GLN A 88 -20.77 -14.87 -17.01
CA GLN A 88 -19.99 -13.63 -17.08
C GLN A 88 -19.86 -12.93 -15.73
N ILE A 89 -20.95 -12.91 -14.94
CA ILE A 89 -20.91 -12.37 -13.57
C ILE A 89 -19.91 -13.15 -12.70
N ASN A 90 -19.93 -14.49 -12.78
CA ASN A 90 -18.98 -15.32 -12.03
C ASN A 90 -17.52 -15.09 -12.45
N THR A 91 -17.26 -14.93 -13.75
CA THR A 91 -15.93 -14.56 -14.27
C THR A 91 -15.50 -13.21 -13.69
N MET A 92 -16.34 -12.18 -13.77
CA MET A 92 -16.04 -10.85 -13.21
C MET A 92 -15.68 -10.91 -11.72
N LEU A 93 -16.42 -11.69 -10.92
CA LEU A 93 -16.15 -11.85 -9.49
C LEU A 93 -14.81 -12.58 -9.24
N THR A 94 -14.51 -13.59 -10.05
CA THR A 94 -13.26 -14.35 -9.98
C THR A 94 -12.05 -13.48 -10.36
N ASP A 95 -12.19 -12.70 -11.43
CA ASP A 95 -11.15 -11.78 -11.91
C ASP A 95 -10.88 -10.68 -10.88
N SER A 96 -11.94 -10.16 -10.24
CA SER A 96 -11.82 -9.18 -9.15
C SER A 96 -11.06 -9.73 -7.95
N ALA A 97 -11.36 -10.97 -7.53
CA ALA A 97 -10.62 -11.63 -6.44
C ALA A 97 -9.15 -11.89 -6.82
N THR A 98 -8.90 -12.27 -8.07
CA THR A 98 -7.55 -12.48 -8.60
C THR A 98 -6.75 -11.19 -8.64
N ASN A 99 -7.38 -10.07 -9.03
CA ASN A 99 -6.75 -8.76 -9.02
C ASN A 99 -6.38 -8.34 -7.58
N PHE A 100 -7.30 -8.47 -6.63
CA PHE A 100 -7.01 -8.19 -5.21
C PHE A 100 -5.81 -8.99 -4.70
N LYS A 101 -5.77 -10.30 -4.99
CA LYS A 101 -4.61 -11.15 -4.65
C LYS A 101 -3.33 -10.62 -5.29
N THR A 102 -3.36 -10.32 -6.58
CA THR A 102 -2.19 -9.84 -7.33
C THR A 102 -1.65 -8.54 -6.75
N VAL A 103 -2.53 -7.59 -6.40
CA VAL A 103 -2.13 -6.35 -5.73
C VAL A 103 -1.51 -6.65 -4.36
N GLY A 104 -2.11 -7.56 -3.58
CA GLY A 104 -1.56 -7.99 -2.28
C GLY A 104 -0.17 -8.63 -2.38
N ASP A 105 0.05 -9.51 -3.36
CA ASP A 105 1.35 -10.14 -3.60
C ASP A 105 2.39 -9.09 -4.03
N ASN A 106 2.04 -8.21 -4.96
CA ASN A 106 2.92 -7.13 -5.42
C ASN A 106 3.28 -6.17 -4.27
N ALA A 107 2.31 -5.85 -3.43
CA ALA A 107 2.48 -5.03 -2.24
C ALA A 107 3.47 -5.66 -1.25
N SER A 108 3.33 -6.96 -0.95
CA SER A 108 4.28 -7.68 -0.09
C SER A 108 5.69 -7.66 -0.67
N ASN A 109 5.82 -7.96 -1.97
CA ASN A 109 7.10 -7.98 -2.65
C ASN A 109 7.81 -6.62 -2.64
N ILE A 110 7.06 -5.52 -2.82
CA ILE A 110 7.61 -4.16 -2.76
C ILE A 110 8.12 -3.85 -1.36
N LEU A 111 7.37 -4.19 -0.32
CA LEU A 111 7.77 -3.95 1.08
C LEU A 111 9.00 -4.77 1.48
N GLU A 112 9.05 -6.05 1.10
CA GLU A 112 10.20 -6.93 1.36
C GLU A 112 11.47 -6.50 0.61
N SER A 113 11.30 -5.94 -0.59
CA SER A 113 12.42 -5.52 -1.44
C SER A 113 12.92 -4.10 -1.12
N PHE A 114 12.20 -3.31 -0.31
CA PHE A 114 12.59 -1.93 -0.06
C PHE A 114 13.67 -1.85 1.03
N PRO A 115 14.87 -1.32 0.74
CA PRO A 115 15.96 -1.27 1.69
C PRO A 115 15.60 -0.34 2.87
N THR A 116 15.68 -0.85 4.09
CA THR A 116 15.40 -0.10 5.33
C THR A 116 16.51 0.88 5.73
N GLY A 117 17.47 1.16 4.85
CA GLY A 117 18.55 2.10 5.09
C GLY A 117 19.46 1.73 6.25
N GLY A 118 19.99 0.50 6.23
CA GLY A 118 21.01 0.03 7.18
C GLY A 118 22.32 0.79 7.08
#